data_AF-A0A5C6ARJ0-F1
#
_entry.id   AF-A0A5C6ARJ0-F1
#
_cell.length_a   1.000
_cell.length_b   1.000
_cell.length_c   1.000
_cell.angle_alpha   90.00
_cell.angle_beta   90.00
_cell.angle_gamma   90.00
#
_symmetry.space_group_name_H-M   'P 1'
#
loop_
_entity.id
_entity.type
_entity.pdbx_description
1 polymer ?
#
loop_
_entity_poly.entity_id
_entity_poly.type
_entity_poly.pdbx_seq_one_letter_code
_entity_poly.pdbx_strand_id
1 'polypeptide(L)'
;MKIKRSFTVKAVLWGILGLSSFVCISLWNKADFCGGWAAHYAQRAAMLRDEQSLAIAENRPDDAQAIEHTVLEMDVIAKKYARVANNPLLAYPSKPLVTDAELAFMRDATDG
;
A
#
# COMPACT_ATOMS: atom_id res chain seq x y z
N MET A 1 31.29 -18.09 40.09
CA MET A 1 31.24 -17.16 38.94
C MET A 1 30.56 -17.71 37.67
N LYS A 2 30.71 -19.00 37.30
CA LYS A 2 30.13 -19.57 36.05
C LYS A 2 28.59 -19.51 35.95
N ILE A 3 27.89 -19.75 37.06
CA ILE A 3 26.41 -19.75 37.10
C ILE A 3 25.81 -18.37 36.80
N LYS A 4 26.40 -17.29 37.36
CA LYS A 4 25.95 -15.91 37.10
C LYS A 4 26.12 -15.51 35.63
N ARG A 5 27.26 -15.87 35.00
CA ARG A 5 27.47 -15.66 33.55
C ARG A 5 26.45 -16.42 32.69
N SER A 6 26.16 -17.67 33.02
CA SER A 6 25.15 -18.45 32.30
C SER A 6 23.75 -17.85 32.40
N PHE A 7 23.40 -17.26 33.54
CA PHE A 7 22.09 -16.62 33.71
C PHE A 7 21.98 -15.32 32.91
N THR A 8 23.02 -14.46 32.95
CA THR A 8 23.05 -13.23 32.16
C THR A 8 22.98 -13.50 30.66
N VAL A 9 23.73 -14.49 30.16
CA VAL A 9 23.67 -14.87 28.73
C VAL A 9 22.27 -15.33 28.33
N LYS A 10 21.61 -16.16 29.15
CA LYS A 10 20.23 -16.59 28.89
C LYS A 10 19.26 -15.41 28.88
N ALA A 11 19.36 -14.49 29.84
CA ALA A 11 18.51 -13.30 29.90
C ALA A 11 18.67 -12.40 28.66
N VAL A 12 19.90 -12.21 28.19
CA VAL A 12 20.18 -11.45 26.95
C VAL A 12 19.58 -12.14 25.73
N LEU A 13 19.74 -13.46 25.59
CA LEU A 13 19.16 -14.21 24.47
C LEU A 13 17.62 -14.11 24.46
N TRP A 14 16.97 -14.26 25.62
CA TRP A 14 15.51 -14.08 25.73
C TRP A 14 15.07 -12.65 25.43
N GLY A 15 15.85 -11.64 25.85
CA GLY A 15 15.59 -10.24 25.51
C GLY A 15 15.67 -9.96 24.01
N ILE A 16 16.71 -10.48 23.34
CA ILE A 16 16.87 -10.36 21.88
C ILE A 16 15.73 -11.08 21.17
N LEU A 17 15.40 -12.29 21.59
CA LEU A 17 14.30 -13.06 21.01
C LEU A 17 12.97 -12.29 21.12
N GLY A 18 12.67 -11.76 22.31
CA GLY A 18 11.47 -10.96 22.54
C GLY A 18 11.40 -9.71 21.66
N LEU A 19 12.49 -8.96 21.56
CA LEU A 19 12.58 -7.77 20.71
C LEU A 19 12.40 -8.12 19.22
N SER A 20 13.06 -9.20 18.77
CA SER A 20 12.96 -9.65 17.38
C SER A 20 11.53 -10.07 17.02
N SER A 21 10.86 -10.82 17.89
CA SER A 21 9.46 -11.21 17.71
C SER A 21 8.53 -9.99 17.62
N PHE A 22 8.74 -8.99 18.49
CA PHE A 22 7.94 -7.77 18.46
C PHE A 22 8.10 -7.00 17.14
N VAL A 23 9.34 -6.89 16.63
CA VAL A 23 9.63 -6.25 15.34
C VAL A 23 9.00 -7.05 14.20
N CYS A 24 9.16 -8.37 14.17
CA CYS A 24 8.57 -9.23 13.14
C CYS A 24 7.04 -9.12 13.09
N ILE A 25 6.37 -9.18 14.24
CA ILE A 25 4.91 -9.03 14.33
C ILE A 25 4.48 -7.65 13.85
N SER A 26 5.20 -6.58 14.22
CA SER A 26 4.89 -5.22 13.79
C SER A 26 5.03 -5.03 12.28
N LEU A 27 6.09 -5.59 11.68
CA LEU A 27 6.31 -5.55 10.24
C LEU A 27 5.26 -6.39 9.49
N TRP A 28 4.89 -7.55 10.04
CA TRP A 28 3.85 -8.40 9.46
C TRP A 28 2.47 -7.73 9.48
N ASN A 29 2.05 -7.18 10.62
CA ASN A 29 0.79 -6.44 10.73
C ASN A 29 0.73 -5.26 9.76
N LYS A 30 1.86 -4.57 9.58
CA LYS A 30 1.97 -3.49 8.61
C LYS A 30 1.87 -3.97 7.17
N ALA A 31 2.55 -5.08 6.85
CA ALA A 31 2.48 -5.70 5.52
C ALA A 31 1.04 -6.09 5.18
N ASP A 32 0.35 -6.73 6.12
CA ASP A 32 -1.03 -7.19 5.97
C ASP A 32 -2.00 -6.02 5.82
N PHE A 33 -1.91 -5.01 6.70
CA PHE A 33 -2.71 -3.79 6.61
C PHE A 33 -2.53 -3.10 5.26
N CYS A 34 -1.28 -2.89 4.83
CA CYS A 34 -1.01 -2.24 3.55
C CYS A 34 -1.43 -3.12 2.36
N GLY A 35 -1.31 -4.44 2.45
CA GLY A 35 -1.77 -5.38 1.44
C GLY A 35 -3.29 -5.33 1.25
N GLY A 36 -4.04 -5.29 2.35
CA GLY A 36 -5.50 -5.16 2.33
C GLY A 36 -5.96 -3.85 1.66
N TRP A 37 -5.35 -2.72 2.01
CA TRP A 37 -5.66 -1.43 1.37
C TRP A 37 -5.26 -1.39 -0.10
N ALA A 38 -4.11 -1.95 -0.47
CA ALA A 38 -3.70 -2.05 -1.86
C ALA A 38 -4.73 -2.81 -2.70
N ALA A 39 -5.18 -3.96 -2.21
CA ALA A 39 -6.21 -4.77 -2.87
C ALA A 39 -7.55 -4.03 -2.96
N HIS A 40 -7.97 -3.36 -1.88
CA HIS A 40 -9.21 -2.58 -1.86
C HIS A 40 -9.23 -1.49 -2.93
N TYR A 41 -8.18 -0.68 -3.01
CA TYR A 41 -8.09 0.40 -3.99
C TYR A 41 -7.96 -0.12 -5.43
N ALA A 42 -7.21 -1.21 -5.64
CA ALA A 42 -7.13 -1.85 -6.96
C ALA A 42 -8.49 -2.39 -7.43
N GLN A 43 -9.25 -3.01 -6.53
CA GLN A 43 -10.61 -3.48 -6.82
C GLN A 43 -11.55 -2.30 -7.12
N ARG A 44 -11.44 -1.21 -6.35
CA ARG A 44 -12.24 0.00 -6.61
C ARG A 44 -11.93 0.61 -7.97
N ALA A 45 -10.65 0.68 -8.35
CA ALA A 45 -10.23 1.14 -9.67
C ALA A 45 -10.81 0.26 -10.79
N ALA A 46 -10.84 -1.07 -10.62
CA ALA A 46 -11.46 -1.98 -11.58
C ALA A 46 -12.97 -1.71 -11.75
N MET A 47 -13.71 -1.58 -10.64
CA MET A 47 -15.15 -1.25 -10.70
C MET A 47 -15.41 0.10 -11.39
N LEU A 48 -14.58 1.10 -11.12
CA LEU A 48 -14.69 2.41 -11.76
C LEU A 48 -14.37 2.33 -13.27
N ARG A 49 -13.45 1.47 -13.72
CA ARG A 49 -13.23 1.24 -15.16
C ARG A 49 -14.46 0.64 -15.84
N ASP A 50 -15.15 -0.28 -15.16
CA ASP A 50 -16.42 -0.82 -15.67
C ASP A 50 -17.48 0.30 -15.76
N GLU A 51 -17.62 1.13 -14.74
CA GLU A 51 -18.51 2.30 -14.74
C GLU A 51 -18.13 3.30 -15.86
N GLN A 52 -16.85 3.54 -16.10
CA GLN A 52 -16.34 4.38 -17.17
C GLN A 52 -16.76 3.83 -18.54
N SER A 53 -16.60 2.53 -18.75
CA SER A 53 -16.97 1.86 -20.00
C SER A 53 -18.47 1.99 -20.30
N LEU A 54 -19.31 1.93 -19.26
CA LEU A 54 -20.75 2.15 -19.37
C LEU A 54 -21.06 3.61 -19.72
N ALA A 55 -20.40 4.58 -19.09
CA ALA A 55 -20.57 6.00 -19.40
C ALA A 55 -20.21 6.31 -20.86
N ILE A 56 -19.14 5.69 -21.38
CA ILE A 56 -18.75 5.80 -22.80
C ILE A 56 -19.84 5.20 -23.71
N ALA A 57 -20.34 4.00 -23.38
CA ALA A 57 -21.39 3.34 -24.15
C ALA A 57 -22.72 4.14 -24.18
N GLU A 58 -23.00 4.90 -23.12
CA GLU A 58 -24.18 5.76 -22.98
C GLU A 58 -23.97 7.18 -23.58
N ASN A 59 -22.84 7.45 -24.23
CA ASN A 59 -22.47 8.76 -24.76
C ASN A 59 -22.45 9.88 -23.69
N ARG A 60 -21.91 9.58 -22.50
CA ARG A 60 -21.69 10.53 -21.39
C ARG A 60 -20.18 10.83 -21.22
N PRO A 61 -19.57 11.66 -22.09
CA PRO A 61 -18.11 11.85 -22.11
C PRO A 61 -17.57 12.58 -20.88
N ASP A 62 -18.30 13.56 -20.33
CA ASP A 62 -17.87 14.31 -19.14
C ASP A 62 -17.80 13.40 -17.91
N ASP A 63 -18.80 12.52 -17.75
CA ASP A 63 -18.84 11.51 -16.69
C ASP A 63 -17.70 10.49 -16.86
N ALA A 64 -17.47 10.02 -18.09
CA ALA A 64 -16.38 9.10 -18.39
C ALA A 64 -15.00 9.70 -18.04
N GLN A 65 -14.77 10.98 -18.32
CA GLN A 65 -13.53 11.67 -17.99
C GLN A 65 -13.35 11.88 -16.47
N ALA A 66 -14.43 12.21 -15.75
CA ALA A 66 -14.40 12.33 -14.29
C ALA A 66 -14.11 10.97 -13.62
N ILE A 67 -14.69 9.89 -14.14
CA ILE A 67 -14.44 8.53 -13.66
C ILE A 67 -12.99 8.12 -13.95
N GLU A 68 -12.45 8.42 -15.13
CA GLU A 68 -11.05 8.16 -15.49
C GLU A 68 -10.07 8.77 -14.48
N HIS A 69 -10.28 10.03 -14.11
CA HIS A 69 -9.46 10.70 -13.10
C HIS A 69 -9.49 9.94 -11.76
N THR A 70 -10.68 9.52 -11.34
CA THR A 70 -10.87 8.76 -10.10
C THR A 70 -10.20 7.37 -10.19
N VAL A 71 -10.26 6.69 -11.34
CA VAL A 71 -9.54 5.42 -11.58
C VAL A 71 -8.05 5.60 -11.35
N LEU A 72 -7.46 6.63 -11.96
CA LEU A 72 -6.03 6.92 -11.86
C LEU A 72 -5.61 7.20 -10.42
N GLU A 73 -6.40 7.98 -9.68
CA GLU A 73 -6.16 8.21 -8.25
C GLU A 73 -6.14 6.90 -7.46
N MET A 74 -7.14 6.03 -7.65
CA MET A 74 -7.24 4.76 -6.94
C MET A 74 -6.06 3.83 -7.29
N ASP A 75 -5.62 3.79 -8.54
CA ASP A 75 -4.44 3.02 -8.95
C ASP A 75 -3.16 3.53 -8.30
N VAL A 76 -2.95 4.85 -8.25
CA VAL A 76 -1.77 5.45 -7.58
C VAL A 76 -1.75 5.07 -6.10
N ILE A 77 -2.89 5.19 -5.43
CA ILE A 77 -3.03 4.82 -4.02
C ILE A 77 -2.73 3.33 -3.84
N ALA A 78 -3.33 2.46 -4.66
CA ALA A 78 -3.10 1.02 -4.62
C ALA A 78 -1.61 0.68 -4.75
N LYS A 79 -0.91 1.30 -5.71
CA LYS A 79 0.54 1.11 -5.92
C LYS A 79 1.36 1.55 -4.71
N LYS A 80 1.02 2.68 -4.07
CA LYS A 80 1.70 3.17 -2.87
C LYS A 80 1.56 2.20 -1.70
N TYR A 81 0.33 1.71 -1.46
CA TYR A 81 0.09 0.71 -0.41
C TYR A 81 0.77 -0.62 -0.73
N ALA A 82 0.73 -1.09 -1.98
CA ALA A 82 1.41 -2.32 -2.40
C ALA A 82 2.93 -2.23 -2.19
N ARG A 83 3.53 -1.07 -2.44
CA ARG A 83 4.97 -0.84 -2.19
C ARG A 83 5.34 -1.03 -0.72
N VAL A 84 4.51 -0.54 0.20
CA VAL A 84 4.74 -0.71 1.64
C VAL A 84 4.43 -2.13 2.09
N ALA A 85 3.43 -2.78 1.50
CA ALA A 85 3.14 -4.19 1.76
C ALA A 85 4.32 -5.11 1.39
N ASN A 86 4.94 -4.86 0.22
CA ASN A 86 6.11 -5.60 -0.26
C ASN A 86 7.40 -5.26 0.50
N ASN A 87 7.49 -4.06 1.06
CA ASN A 87 8.63 -3.65 1.89
C ASN A 87 8.15 -2.86 3.13
N PRO A 88 7.79 -3.57 4.23
CA PRO A 88 7.20 -2.96 5.42
C PRO A 88 8.14 -2.04 6.20
N LEU A 89 9.43 -2.01 5.84
CA LEU A 89 10.40 -1.06 6.39
C LEU A 89 10.17 0.37 5.88
N LEU A 90 9.53 0.53 4.71
CA LEU A 90 9.19 1.84 4.16
C LEU A 90 8.16 2.55 5.02
N ALA A 91 8.20 3.88 5.08
CA ALA A 91 7.15 4.65 5.75
C ALA A 91 5.77 4.38 5.14
N TYR A 92 4.71 4.50 5.94
CA TYR A 92 3.34 4.50 5.42
C TYR A 92 3.17 5.62 4.38
N PRO A 93 2.26 5.46 3.40
CA PRO A 93 1.94 6.55 2.47
C PRO A 93 1.50 7.80 3.25
N SER A 94 2.17 8.92 3.04
CA SER A 94 1.88 10.19 3.69
C SER A 94 0.88 11.03 2.89
N LYS A 95 0.26 12.02 3.54
CA LYS A 95 -0.60 13.00 2.85
C LYS A 95 0.26 14.06 2.15
N PRO A 96 -0.18 14.59 0.98
CA PRO A 96 -1.32 14.12 0.19
C PRO A 96 -1.05 12.72 -0.40
N LEU A 97 -2.08 11.85 -0.40
CA LEU A 97 -1.94 10.46 -0.83
C LEU A 97 -1.71 10.32 -2.34
N VAL A 98 -2.08 11.34 -3.11
CA VAL A 98 -1.85 11.45 -4.55
C VAL A 98 -1.41 12.88 -4.81
N THR A 99 -0.44 13.06 -5.71
CA THR A 99 0.00 14.36 -6.20
C THR A 99 -0.32 14.51 -7.68
N ASP A 100 -0.53 15.74 -8.14
CA ASP A 100 -0.84 16.02 -9.54
C ASP A 100 0.24 15.51 -10.50
N ALA A 101 1.51 15.53 -10.07
CA ALA A 101 2.63 14.98 -10.83
C ALA A 101 2.53 13.45 -11.01
N GLU A 102 2.04 12.73 -10.00
CA GLU A 102 1.83 11.27 -10.09
C GLU A 102 0.65 10.93 -11.00
N LEU A 103 -0.40 11.76 -10.98
CA LEU A 103 -1.53 11.62 -11.91
C LEU A 103 -1.12 11.89 -13.35
N ALA A 104 -0.35 12.96 -13.59
CA ALA A 104 0.19 13.26 -14.91
C ALA A 104 1.06 12.12 -15.45
N PHE A 105 2.00 11.61 -14.64
CA PHE A 105 2.84 10.48 -15.01
C PHE A 105 2.04 9.22 -15.35
N MET A 106 0.98 8.93 -14.58
CA MET A 106 0.14 7.76 -14.81
C MET A 106 -0.72 7.89 -16.06
N ARG A 107 -1.22 9.08 -16.38
CA ARG A 107 -1.97 9.34 -17.61
C ARG A 107 -1.06 9.16 -18.83
N ASP A 108 0.14 9.75 -18.82
CA ASP A 108 1.13 9.58 -19.89
C ASP A 108 1.51 8.10 -20.12
N ALA A 109 1.57 7.30 -19.04
CA ALA A 109 1.85 5.87 -19.12
C ALA A 109 0.68 5.01 -19.63
N THR A 110 -0.53 5.57 -19.69
CA THR A 110 -1.75 4.87 -20.15
C THR A 110 -2.09 5.24 -21.60
N ASP A 111 -1.73 6.44 -22.04
CA ASP A 111 -1.99 6.97 -23.39
C ASP A 111 -0.90 6.65 -24.43
N GLY A 112 0.25 6.09 -24.02
CA GLY A 112 1.38 5.71 -24.89
C GLY A 112 1.46 4.22 -25.19
#